data_AF-A0A0G1XNN5-F1
#
_entry.id   AF-A0A0G1XNN5-F1
#
_cell.length_a   1.000
_cell.length_b   1.000
_cell.length_c   1.000
_cell.angle_alpha   90.00
_cell.angle_beta   90.00
_cell.angle_gamma   90.00
#
_symmetry.space_group_name_H-M   'P 1'
#
loop_
_entity.id
_entity.type
_entity.pdbx_description
1 polymer ?
#
loop_
_entity_poly.entity_id
_entity_poly.type
_entity_poly.pdbx_seq_one_letter_code
_entity_poly.pdbx_strand_id
1 'polypeptide(L)'
;MVEFLDADREALFEEIVERGRQEGITDQEAYHELAEEVIQEHLNVGEMHDDSPTVDLVEQFRSRFTEYLDRVGLDADRPKL
;
A
#
# COMPACT_ATOMS: atom_id res chain seq x y z
N MET A 1 5.19 -12.14 19.56
CA MET A 1 4.49 -10.84 19.44
C MET A 1 4.69 -10.37 18.01
N VAL A 2 3.74 -10.67 17.12
CA VAL A 2 3.80 -10.36 15.68
C VAL A 2 2.53 -9.58 15.24
N GLU A 3 1.67 -9.25 16.19
CA GLU A 3 0.31 -8.75 15.92
C GLU A 3 0.24 -7.24 15.69
N PHE A 4 1.33 -6.50 15.91
CA PHE A 4 1.39 -5.05 15.62
C PHE A 4 1.70 -4.78 14.15
N LEU A 5 2.70 -5.47 13.58
CA LEU A 5 3.14 -5.25 12.20
C LEU A 5 2.06 -5.50 11.14
N ASP A 6 1.12 -6.40 11.40
CA ASP A 6 0.05 -6.72 10.43
C ASP A 6 -0.98 -5.57 10.35
N ALA A 7 -1.30 -4.96 11.48
CA ALA A 7 -2.19 -3.80 11.55
C ALA A 7 -1.55 -2.55 10.90
N ASP A 8 -0.25 -2.34 11.09
CA ASP A 8 0.50 -1.25 10.43
C ASP A 8 0.52 -1.44 8.90
N ARG A 9 0.63 -2.68 8.41
CA ARG A 9 0.63 -2.97 6.96
C ARG A 9 -0.72 -2.76 6.29
N GLU A 10 -1.80 -3.18 6.94
CA GLU A 10 -3.15 -2.90 6.42
C GLU A 10 -3.42 -1.39 6.41
N ALA A 11 -3.03 -0.66 7.45
CA ALA A 11 -3.19 0.79 7.50
C ALA A 11 -2.41 1.50 6.38
N LEU A 12 -1.14 1.13 6.16
CA LEU A 12 -0.34 1.65 5.04
C LEU A 12 -0.98 1.32 3.68
N PHE A 13 -1.51 0.11 3.52
CA PHE A 13 -2.19 -0.28 2.28
C PHE A 13 -3.44 0.56 2.02
N GLU A 14 -4.26 0.79 3.05
CA GLU A 14 -5.45 1.63 2.95
C GLU A 14 -5.08 3.06 2.57
N GLU A 15 -4.02 3.63 3.16
CA GLU A 15 -3.52 4.95 2.78
C GLU A 15 -3.06 4.99 1.31
N ILE A 16 -2.31 3.99 0.86
CA ILE A 16 -1.88 3.89 -0.55
C ILE A 16 -3.09 3.81 -1.49
N VAL A 17 -4.12 3.05 -1.13
CA VAL A 17 -5.38 2.96 -1.91
C VAL A 17 -6.09 4.31 -1.96
N GLU A 18 -6.21 5.00 -0.83
CA GLU A 18 -6.86 6.31 -0.77
C GLU A 18 -6.11 7.38 -1.56
N ARG A 19 -4.79 7.50 -1.37
CA ARG A 19 -3.94 8.43 -2.12
C ARG A 19 -3.96 8.10 -3.61
N GLY A 20 -3.75 6.84 -3.96
CA GLY A 20 -3.76 6.38 -5.35
C GLY A 20 -5.09 6.64 -6.05
N ARG A 21 -6.21 6.51 -5.33
CA ARG A 21 -7.55 6.89 -5.84
C ARG A 21 -7.71 8.40 -6.01
N GLN A 22 -7.21 9.21 -5.08
CA GLN A 22 -7.27 10.66 -5.16
C GLN A 22 -6.42 11.23 -6.31
N GLU A 23 -5.25 10.63 -6.53
CA GLU A 23 -4.32 11.00 -7.60
C GLU A 23 -4.68 10.36 -8.95
N GLY A 24 -5.57 9.36 -8.95
CA GLY A 24 -5.99 8.65 -10.17
C GLY A 24 -4.92 7.70 -10.71
N ILE A 25 -4.08 7.14 -9.83
CA ILE A 25 -3.01 6.21 -10.16
C ILE A 25 -3.61 4.87 -10.56
N THR A 26 -3.47 4.52 -11.84
CA THR A 26 -3.95 3.25 -12.40
C THR A 26 -2.82 2.35 -12.89
N ASP A 27 -1.62 2.92 -12.96
CA ASP A 27 -0.44 2.31 -13.56
C ASP A 27 0.42 1.67 -12.48
N GLN A 28 1.00 0.52 -12.81
CA GLN A 28 1.81 -0.25 -11.88
C GLN A 28 3.06 0.51 -11.42
N GLU A 29 3.73 1.23 -12.33
CA GLU A 29 4.90 2.06 -12.00
C GLU A 29 4.53 3.15 -10.98
N ALA A 30 3.48 3.91 -11.24
CA ALA A 30 3.03 4.97 -10.35
C ALA A 30 2.53 4.43 -8.99
N TYR A 31 1.90 3.25 -8.97
CA TYR A 31 1.53 2.57 -7.73
C TYR A 31 2.77 2.17 -6.91
N HIS A 32 3.82 1.64 -7.57
CA HIS A 32 5.06 1.28 -6.90
C HIS A 32 5.74 2.51 -6.28
N GLU A 33 5.79 3.62 -7.03
CA GLU A 33 6.35 4.88 -6.55
C GLU A 33 5.57 5.42 -5.33
N LEU A 34 4.24 5.40 -5.39
CA LEU A 34 3.39 5.82 -4.27
C LEU A 34 3.59 4.94 -3.04
N ALA A 35 3.64 3.62 -3.21
CA ALA A 35 3.87 2.69 -2.11
C ALA A 35 5.24 2.94 -1.45
N GLU A 36 6.28 3.17 -2.24
CA GLU A 36 7.61 3.54 -1.73
C GLU A 36 7.58 4.86 -0.96
N GLU A 37 6.90 5.88 -1.48
CA GLU A 37 6.76 7.18 -0.83
C GLU A 37 6.10 7.06 0.55
N VAL A 38 4.94 6.41 0.62
CA VAL A 38 4.18 6.23 1.87
C VAL A 38 5.01 5.50 2.92
N ILE A 39 5.69 4.41 2.53
CA ILE A 39 6.52 3.65 3.47
C ILE A 39 7.72 4.49 3.95
N GLN A 40 8.36 5.24 3.05
CA GLN A 40 9.46 6.14 3.42
C GLN A 40 9.00 7.28 4.35
N GLU A 41 7.80 7.82 4.14
CA GLU A 41 7.21 8.84 5.00
C GLU A 41 7.03 8.31 6.43
N HIS A 42 6.38 7.16 6.60
CA HIS A 42 6.16 6.55 7.93
C HIS A 42 7.46 6.10 8.61
N LEU A 43 8.47 5.66 7.84
CA LEU A 43 9.82 5.40 8.35
C LEU A 43 10.49 6.67 8.86
N ASN A 44 10.40 7.77 8.11
CA ASN A 44 11.02 9.04 8.48
C ASN A 44 10.34 9.69 9.69
N VAL A 45 9.02 9.52 9.84
CA VAL A 45 8.25 9.97 11.01
C VAL A 45 8.52 9.08 12.25
N GLY A 46 9.19 7.93 12.07
CA GLY A 46 9.55 7.00 13.13
C GLY A 46 8.38 6.13 13.58
N GLU A 47 7.33 6.02 12.77
CA GLU A 47 6.16 5.16 13.02
C GLU A 47 6.50 3.69 12.71
N MET A 48 7.44 3.44 11.80
CA MET A 48 7.96 2.11 11.51
C MET A 48 9.29 1.85 12.25
N HIS A 49 9.37 0.70 12.92
CA HIS A 49 10.57 0.28 13.62
C HIS A 49 11.62 -0.20 12.60
N ASP A 50 12.80 0.44 12.59
CA ASP A 50 13.93 0.32 11.64
C ASP A 50 14.44 -1.13 11.37
N ASP A 51 14.01 -2.10 12.18
CA ASP A 51 14.46 -3.50 12.10
C ASP A 51 13.83 -4.28 10.92
N SER A 52 12.74 -3.78 10.32
CA SER A 52 12.14 -4.39 9.12
C SER A 52 12.71 -3.75 7.85
N PRO A 53 13.34 -4.51 6.94
CA PRO A 53 13.90 -3.95 5.72
C PRO A 53 12.75 -3.39 4.87
N THR A 54 12.72 -2.08 4.71
CA THR A 54 11.76 -1.33 3.88
C THR A 54 11.54 -1.95 2.50
N VAL A 55 12.61 -2.52 1.95
CA VAL A 55 12.62 -3.25 0.67
C VAL A 55 11.62 -4.40 0.66
N ASP A 56 11.52 -5.18 1.73
CA ASP A 56 10.62 -6.34 1.83
C ASP A 56 9.15 -5.91 1.91
N LEU A 57 8.87 -4.79 2.60
CA LEU A 57 7.54 -4.18 2.65
C LEU A 57 7.09 -3.66 1.29
N VAL A 58 7.97 -2.95 0.58
CA VAL A 58 7.70 -2.49 -0.78
C VAL A 58 7.39 -3.68 -1.68
N GLU A 59 8.21 -4.73 -1.68
CA GLU A 59 7.95 -5.92 -2.50
C GLU A 59 6.62 -6.61 -2.16
N GLN A 60 6.24 -6.65 -0.89
CA GLN A 60 4.91 -7.14 -0.47
C GLN A 60 3.78 -6.28 -1.05
N PHE A 61 3.86 -4.95 -0.97
CA PHE A 61 2.84 -4.07 -1.55
C PHE A 61 2.82 -4.14 -3.08
N ARG A 62 3.98 -4.21 -3.74
CA ARG A 62 4.07 -4.42 -5.20
C ARG A 62 3.31 -5.68 -5.64
N SER A 63 3.35 -6.75 -4.85
CA SER A 63 2.59 -7.98 -5.12
C SER A 63 1.07 -7.79 -4.96
N ARG A 64 0.62 -6.79 -4.18
CA ARG A 64 -0.78 -6.45 -3.95
C ARG A 64 -1.35 -5.44 -4.96
N PHE A 65 -0.64 -5.11 -6.04
CA PHE A 65 -1.16 -4.20 -7.07
C PHE A 65 -2.52 -4.63 -7.64
N THR A 66 -2.71 -5.93 -7.85
CA THR A 66 -4.00 -6.49 -8.31
C THR A 66 -5.14 -6.22 -7.31
N GLU A 67 -4.87 -6.29 -6.01
CA GLU A 67 -5.85 -5.98 -4.97
C GLU A 67 -6.10 -4.47 -4.85
N TYR A 68 -5.06 -3.66 -5.06
CA TYR A 68 -5.18 -2.21 -5.16
C TYR A 68 -6.15 -1.81 -6.28
N LEU A 69 -6.01 -2.39 -7.48
CA LEU A 69 -6.89 -2.12 -8.63
C LEU A 69 -8.37 -2.45 -8.35
N ASP A 70 -8.62 -3.56 -7.65
CA ASP A 70 -9.97 -3.93 -7.18
C ASP A 70 -10.52 -2.90 -6.19
N ARG A 71 -9.70 -2.47 -5.23
CA ARG A 71 -10.07 -1.49 -4.19
C ARG A 71 -10.33 -0.08 -4.72
N VAL A 72 -9.52 0.41 -5.65
CA VAL A 72 -9.74 1.75 -6.25
C VAL A 72 -10.93 1.78 -7.21
N GLY A 73 -11.53 0.62 -7.49
CA GLY A 73 -12.73 0.50 -8.31
C GLY A 73 -12.46 0.57 -9.81
N LEU A 74 -11.24 0.24 -10.24
CA LEU A 74 -10.92 0.03 -11.66
C LEU A 74 -11.38 -1.34 -12.15
N ASP A 75 -11.71 -2.25 -11.22
CA ASP A 75 -12.56 -3.41 -11.49
C ASP A 75 -14.03 -2.97 -11.41
N ALA A 76 -14.51 -2.34 -12.49
CA ALA A 76 -15.86 -1.81 -12.62
C ALA A 76 -16.98 -2.89 -12.67
N ASP A 77 -16.70 -4.16 -12.36
CA ASP A 77 -17.64 -5.27 -12.54
C ASP A 77 -17.50 -6.37 -11.47
N ARG A 78 -17.70 -6.04 -10.19
CA ARG A 78 -18.13 -7.05 -9.21
C ARG A 78 -19.53 -6.75 -8.70
N PRO A 79 -20.56 -7.53 -9.11
CA PRO A 79 -21.84 -7.51 -8.40
C PRO A 79 -21.59 -7.97 -6.96
N LYS A 80 -22.03 -7.14 -6.00
CA LYS A 80 -22.07 -7.52 -4.58
C LYS A 80 -22.85 -8.83 -4.44
N LEU A 81 -22.17 -9.88 -3.97
CA LEU A 81 -22.78 -11.16 -3.58
C LEU A 81 -23.15 -11.14 -2.10
#